data_AF-A0A9D6PM00-F1
#
_entry.id   AF-A0A9D6PM00-F1
#
_cell.length_a   1.000
_cell.length_b   1.000
_cell.length_c   1.000
_cell.angle_alpha   90.00
_cell.angle_beta   90.00
_cell.angle_gamma   90.00
#
_symmetry.space_group_name_H-M   'P 1'
#
loop_
_entity.id
_entity.type
_entity.pdbx_description
1 polymer ?
#
loop_
_entity_poly.entity_id
_entity_poly.type
_entity_poly.pdbx_seq_one_letter_code
_entity_poly.pdbx_strand_id
1 'polypeptide(L)'
;MNRRDFIIHACKFAAAFGLGGRLINESLKMTIAKPNSRHSIISESDGKKLINELEKIGLPPREAMYWEKTSDGQIKCLLCPKFCILSNYERGQCRARISLGNRLATLVYGKPCSVAIDPIEKKPVFHMLPGTTSFSIATAGCVLGCRYCQNWQISQAKPE
;
A
#
# COMPACT_ATOMS: atom_id res chain seq x y z
N MET A 1 -4.79 -21.07 -23.67
CA MET A 1 -5.33 -21.69 -22.43
C MET A 1 -5.96 -20.58 -21.58
N ASN A 2 -7.27 -20.60 -21.37
CA ASN A 2 -7.99 -19.52 -20.66
C ASN A 2 -7.72 -19.61 -19.15
N ARG A 3 -7.79 -18.49 -18.42
CA ARG A 3 -7.62 -18.42 -16.96
C ARG A 3 -8.57 -19.38 -16.23
N ARG A 4 -9.77 -19.58 -16.78
CA ARG A 4 -10.75 -20.55 -16.27
C ARG A 4 -10.22 -21.98 -16.33
N ASP A 5 -9.63 -22.36 -17.46
CA ASP A 5 -9.13 -23.72 -17.68
C ASP A 5 -7.93 -24.01 -16.77
N PHE A 6 -7.04 -23.03 -16.60
CA PHE A 6 -5.92 -23.13 -15.68
C PHE A 6 -6.38 -23.39 -14.24
N ILE A 7 -7.38 -22.64 -13.75
CA ILE A 7 -7.90 -22.81 -12.38
C ILE A 7 -8.55 -24.19 -12.21
N ILE A 8 -9.35 -24.64 -13.20
CA ILE A 8 -10.00 -25.96 -13.14
C ILE A 8 -8.96 -27.08 -13.12
N HIS A 9 -7.92 -27.00 -13.95
CA HIS A 9 -6.85 -28.00 -13.96
C HIS A 9 -6.01 -27.96 -12.69
N ALA A 10 -5.67 -26.78 -12.18
CA ALA A 10 -4.92 -26.63 -10.94
C ALA A 10 -5.69 -27.20 -9.73
N CYS A 11 -7.00 -26.94 -9.63
CA CYS A 11 -7.84 -27.50 -8.56
C CYS A 11 -7.97 -29.03 -8.65
N LYS A 12 -8.15 -29.57 -9.86
CA LYS A 12 -8.19 -31.03 -10.08
C LYS A 12 -6.85 -31.69 -9.73
N PHE A 13 -5.74 -31.04 -10.08
CA PHE A 13 -4.39 -31.52 -9.77
C PHE A 13 -4.10 -31.46 -8.26
N ALA A 14 -4.45 -30.37 -7.58
CA ALA A 14 -4.26 -30.24 -6.13
C ALA A 14 -5.08 -31.24 -5.30
N ALA A 15 -6.27 -31.62 -5.78
CA ALA A 15 -7.08 -32.67 -5.16
C ALA A 15 -6.42 -34.05 -5.27
N ALA A 16 -5.75 -34.35 -6.39
CA ALA A 16 -5.07 -35.63 -6.61
C ALA A 16 -3.89 -35.88 -5.66
N PHE A 17 -3.28 -34.82 -5.10
CA PHE A 17 -2.17 -34.92 -4.14
C PHE A 17 -2.59 -34.80 -2.66
N GLY A 18 -3.89 -34.91 -2.35
CA GLY A 18 -4.38 -34.81 -0.96
C GLY A 18 -4.18 -33.42 -0.33
N LEU A 19 -3.85 -32.41 -1.13
CA LEU A 19 -3.62 -31.03 -0.69
C LEU A 19 -4.93 -30.23 -0.50
N GLY A 20 -6.09 -30.82 -0.83
CA GLY A 20 -7.39 -30.18 -0.69
C GLY A 20 -7.70 -29.67 0.73
N GLY A 21 -7.29 -30.43 1.76
CA GLY A 21 -7.46 -30.03 3.17
C GLY A 21 -6.51 -28.93 3.66
N ARG A 22 -5.37 -28.72 2.98
CA ARG A 22 -4.39 -27.69 3.35
C ARG A 22 -4.83 -26.26 2.99
N LEU A 23 -5.86 -26.10 2.15
CA LEU A 23 -6.46 -24.80 1.85
C LEU A 23 -7.45 -24.31 2.92
N ILE A 24 -7.95 -25.21 3.77
CA ILE A 24 -9.04 -24.94 4.73
C ILE A 24 -8.53 -24.71 6.16
N ASN A 25 -7.34 -25.19 6.50
CA ASN A 25 -6.81 -25.03 7.86
C ASN A 25 -6.44 -23.55 8.15
N GLU A 26 -7.25 -22.88 8.97
CA GLU A 26 -7.02 -21.50 9.45
C GLU A 26 -5.73 -21.34 10.24
N SER A 27 -5.24 -22.39 10.91
CA SER A 27 -4.03 -22.31 11.75
C SER A 27 -2.73 -22.12 10.95
N LEU A 28 -2.77 -22.36 9.64
CA LEU A 28 -1.64 -22.14 8.72
C LEU A 28 -1.76 -20.85 7.90
N LYS A 29 -2.87 -20.10 8.05
CA LYS A 29 -3.15 -18.92 7.21
C LYS A 29 -2.41 -17.64 7.60
N MET A 30 -1.71 -17.58 8.74
CA MET A 30 -0.99 -16.35 9.12
C MET A 30 0.44 -16.25 8.57
N THR A 31 1.08 -17.35 8.16
CA THR A 31 2.54 -17.31 7.93
C THR A 31 2.96 -17.40 6.46
N ILE A 32 2.11 -17.86 5.52
CA ILE A 32 2.64 -18.35 4.22
C ILE A 32 2.34 -17.47 3.00
N ALA A 33 1.43 -16.49 3.05
CA ALA A 33 1.35 -15.50 1.97
C ALA A 33 0.62 -14.25 2.42
N LYS A 34 1.34 -13.12 2.53
CA LYS A 34 0.70 -11.79 2.57
C LYS A 34 -0.14 -11.68 1.28
N PRO A 35 -1.48 -11.78 1.33
CA PRO A 35 -2.29 -11.86 0.13
C PRO A 35 -2.22 -10.48 -0.54
N ASN A 36 -1.57 -10.41 -1.71
CA ASN A 36 -1.18 -9.17 -2.40
C ASN A 36 -0.13 -8.31 -1.66
N SER A 37 1.08 -8.83 -1.43
CA SER A 37 2.19 -8.03 -0.92
C SER A 37 2.71 -7.02 -1.97
N ARG A 38 1.99 -5.92 -2.15
CA ARG A 38 2.58 -4.65 -2.63
C ARG A 38 3.55 -4.04 -1.64
N HIS A 39 3.71 -4.67 -0.48
CA HIS A 39 4.80 -4.41 0.43
C HIS A 39 6.11 -4.67 -0.32
N SER A 40 6.87 -3.61 -0.58
CA SER A 40 8.27 -3.75 -0.93
C SER A 40 9.04 -3.84 0.37
N ILE A 41 9.51 -5.04 0.71
CA ILE A 41 10.55 -5.19 1.72
C ILE A 41 11.80 -4.59 1.11
N ILE A 42 12.29 -3.52 1.72
CA ILE A 42 13.55 -2.90 1.34
C ILE A 42 14.60 -3.52 2.27
N SER A 43 15.74 -3.94 1.72
CA SER A 43 16.85 -4.40 2.56
C SER A 43 17.24 -3.29 3.55
N GLU A 44 17.75 -3.63 4.72
CA GLU A 44 18.11 -2.61 5.71
C GLU A 44 19.13 -1.59 5.15
N SER A 45 20.07 -2.05 4.32
CA SER A 45 21.05 -1.19 3.64
C SER A 45 20.39 -0.24 2.65
N ASP A 46 19.47 -0.73 1.82
CA ASP A 46 18.76 0.09 0.84
C ASP A 46 17.79 1.07 1.53
N GLY A 47 17.20 0.65 2.64
CA GLY A 47 16.33 1.46 3.47
C GLY A 47 17.09 2.65 4.04
N LYS A 48 18.25 2.41 4.66
CA LYS A 48 19.13 3.48 5.14
C LYS A 48 19.58 4.41 4.02
N LYS A 49 19.96 3.86 2.87
CA LYS A 49 20.37 4.65 1.69
C LYS A 49 19.26 5.57 1.20
N LEU A 50 18.04 5.05 1.08
CA LEU A 50 16.85 5.82 0.69
C LEU A 50 16.60 7.00 1.64
N ILE A 51 16.62 6.76 2.95
CA ILE A 51 16.34 7.82 3.94
C ILE A 51 17.43 8.89 3.88
N ASN A 52 18.69 8.50 3.77
CA ASN A 52 19.81 9.43 3.61
C ASN A 52 19.70 10.26 2.33
N GLU A 53 19.28 9.67 1.21
CA GLU A 53 19.04 10.40 -0.05
C GLU A 53 17.89 11.39 0.08
N LEU A 54 16.77 10.97 0.68
CA LEU A 54 15.62 11.83 0.94
C LEU A 54 15.96 13.02 1.85
N GLU A 55 16.78 12.82 2.86
CA GLU A 55 17.27 13.89 3.73
C GLU A 55 18.18 14.87 2.97
N LYS A 56 19.08 14.36 2.11
CA LYS A 56 19.98 15.19 1.28
C LYS A 56 19.22 16.09 0.31
N ILE A 57 18.14 15.61 -0.29
CA ILE A 57 17.32 16.40 -1.21
C ILE A 57 16.29 17.30 -0.48
N GLY A 58 16.35 17.41 0.85
CA GLY A 58 15.46 18.26 1.64
C GLY A 58 14.04 17.71 1.79
N LEU A 59 13.85 16.41 1.59
CA LEU A 59 12.57 15.72 1.63
C LEU A 59 12.52 14.66 2.75
N PRO A 60 12.86 14.99 4.01
CA PRO A 60 12.98 14.01 5.08
C PRO A 60 11.63 13.32 5.39
N PRO A 61 11.63 12.03 5.71
CA PRO A 61 10.45 11.33 6.21
C PRO A 61 9.96 11.92 7.53
N ARG A 62 8.66 12.23 7.60
CA ARG A 62 8.02 12.72 8.83
C ARG A 62 7.42 11.58 9.62
N GLU A 63 7.36 11.70 10.93
CA GLU A 63 6.66 10.71 11.75
C GLU A 63 5.17 10.65 11.39
N ALA A 64 4.63 9.44 11.25
CA ALA A 64 3.24 9.20 10.90
C ALA A 64 2.40 8.99 12.15
N MET A 65 1.17 9.49 12.14
CA MET A 65 0.17 9.20 13.18
C MET A 65 -0.51 7.84 12.94
N TYR A 66 -1.21 7.34 13.97
CA TYR A 66 -2.06 6.13 13.94
C TYR A 66 -1.27 4.84 13.68
N TRP A 67 -0.43 4.46 14.64
CA TRP A 67 0.28 3.19 14.64
C TRP A 67 0.58 2.73 16.07
N GLU A 68 0.83 1.44 16.24
CA GLU A 68 1.21 0.82 17.50
C GLU A 68 2.37 -0.16 17.28
N LYS A 69 3.14 -0.43 18.34
CA LYS A 69 4.14 -1.51 18.33
C LYS A 69 3.44 -2.84 18.62
N THR A 70 3.78 -3.88 17.89
CA THR A 70 3.34 -5.25 18.18
C THR A 70 4.22 -5.86 19.28
N SER A 71 3.76 -6.97 19.87
CA SER A 71 4.55 -7.77 20.82
C SER A 71 5.91 -8.19 20.25
N ASP A 72 5.96 -8.43 18.94
CA ASP A 72 7.12 -8.93 18.23
C ASP A 72 8.07 -7.80 17.77
N GLY A 73 7.83 -6.56 18.23
CA GLY A 73 8.63 -5.39 17.88
C GLY A 73 8.39 -4.83 16.48
N GLN A 74 7.39 -5.33 15.75
CA GLN A 74 6.98 -4.77 14.46
C GLN A 74 6.05 -3.56 14.64
N ILE A 75 5.77 -2.87 13.55
CA ILE A 75 4.87 -1.72 13.54
C ILE A 75 3.55 -2.10 12.88
N LYS A 76 2.44 -1.88 13.57
CA LYS A 76 1.09 -2.02 13.01
C LYS A 76 0.51 -0.64 12.71
N CYS A 77 0.23 -0.38 11.44
CA CYS A 77 -0.39 0.86 10.98
C CYS A 77 -1.92 0.78 11.13
N LEU A 78 -2.53 1.77 11.78
CA LEU A 78 -3.97 1.81 12.08
C LEU A 78 -4.74 2.84 11.23
N LEU A 79 -4.07 3.58 10.35
CA LEU A 79 -4.69 4.67 9.58
C LEU A 79 -5.82 4.19 8.64
N CYS A 80 -5.66 3.01 8.03
CA CYS A 80 -6.57 2.53 7.00
C CYS A 80 -6.94 1.07 7.28
N PRO A 81 -8.03 0.55 6.71
CA PRO A 81 -8.56 -0.78 7.03
C PRO A 81 -7.66 -1.94 6.56
N LYS A 82 -6.48 -1.65 5.99
CA LYS A 82 -5.48 -2.67 5.65
C LYS A 82 -4.69 -3.16 6.86
N PHE A 83 -4.62 -2.39 7.95
CA PHE A 83 -3.92 -2.75 9.18
C PHE A 83 -2.52 -3.35 8.97
N CYS A 84 -1.71 -2.74 8.09
CA CYS A 84 -0.43 -3.32 7.68
C CYS A 84 0.50 -3.52 8.89
N ILE A 85 1.02 -4.74 9.05
CA ILE A 85 2.10 -5.07 9.98
C ILE A 85 3.41 -5.05 9.19
N LEU A 86 4.32 -4.17 9.62
CA LEU A 86 5.52 -3.78 8.90
C LEU A 86 6.77 -4.16 9.69
N SER A 87 7.63 -4.94 9.06
CA SER A 87 9.01 -5.16 9.50
C SER A 87 9.85 -3.89 9.33
N ASN A 88 11.06 -3.89 9.87
CA ASN A 88 11.98 -2.77 9.73
C ASN A 88 12.26 -2.45 8.24
N TYR A 89 12.20 -1.18 7.86
CA TYR A 89 12.30 -0.68 6.48
C TYR A 89 11.27 -1.23 5.48
N GLU A 90 10.20 -1.89 5.97
CA GLU A 90 9.09 -2.32 5.13
C GLU A 90 8.11 -1.17 4.87
N ARG A 91 7.67 -1.04 3.62
CA ARG A 91 6.61 -0.09 3.25
C ARG A 91 5.23 -0.71 3.36
N GLY A 92 4.26 0.10 3.80
CA GLY A 92 2.85 -0.26 3.72
C GLY A 92 2.37 -0.43 2.28
N GLN A 93 1.22 -1.09 2.10
CA GLN A 93 0.63 -1.29 0.76
C GLN A 93 0.38 0.02 0.00
N CYS A 94 0.17 1.12 0.71
CA CYS A 94 0.01 2.44 0.12
C CYS A 94 1.31 3.06 -0.40
N ARG A 95 2.47 2.50 -0.06
CA ARG A 95 3.83 2.97 -0.40
C ARG A 95 4.23 4.33 0.19
N ALA A 96 3.27 5.08 0.70
CA ALA A 96 3.46 6.40 1.30
C ALA A 96 3.95 6.35 2.76
N ARG A 97 3.97 5.17 3.39
CA ARG A 97 4.43 4.98 4.77
C ARG A 97 5.44 3.84 4.86
N ILE A 98 6.48 4.04 5.67
CA ILE A 98 7.60 3.12 5.88
C ILE A 98 7.87 2.95 7.38
N SER A 99 8.15 1.73 7.81
CA SER A 99 8.64 1.46 9.16
C SER A 99 10.13 1.77 9.25
N LEU A 100 10.56 2.51 10.26
CA LEU A 100 11.99 2.77 10.54
C LEU A 100 12.46 2.02 11.80
N GLY A 101 11.79 0.91 12.13
CA GLY A 101 12.12 0.02 13.25
C GLY A 101 11.58 0.52 14.59
N ASN A 102 11.80 1.79 14.92
CA ASN A 102 11.32 2.38 16.18
C ASN A 102 10.01 3.20 16.02
N ARG A 103 9.74 3.70 14.83
CA ARG A 103 8.59 4.57 14.50
C ARG A 103 8.09 4.33 13.08
N LEU A 104 6.82 4.67 12.84
CA LEU A 104 6.26 4.74 11.50
C LEU A 104 6.51 6.13 10.92
N ALA A 105 6.98 6.20 9.68
CA ALA A 105 7.19 7.46 8.97
C ALA A 105 6.35 7.53 7.70
N THR A 106 5.98 8.75 7.29
CA THR A 106 5.38 9.06 6.01
C THR A 106 6.38 9.74 5.08
N LEU A 107 6.36 9.33 3.82
CA LEU A 107 7.24 9.83 2.77
C LEU A 107 6.65 11.01 2.01
N VAL A 108 5.36 11.31 2.19
CA VAL A 108 4.59 12.24 1.36
C VAL A 108 4.15 13.53 2.07
N TYR A 109 4.54 13.72 3.33
CA TYR A 109 4.14 14.90 4.09
C TYR A 109 4.66 16.19 3.44
N GLY A 110 3.75 17.08 3.06
CA GLY A 110 4.08 18.34 2.38
C GLY A 110 4.57 18.16 0.93
N LYS A 111 4.32 17.01 0.30
CA LYS A 111 4.82 16.68 -1.05
C LYS A 111 3.67 16.32 -2.00
N PRO A 112 2.84 17.29 -2.41
CA PRO A 112 1.80 17.04 -3.40
C PRO A 112 2.43 16.77 -4.76
N CYS A 113 1.93 15.76 -5.47
CA CYS A 113 2.31 15.48 -6.87
C CYS A 113 1.22 15.95 -7.85
N SER A 114 0.06 16.37 -7.35
CA SER A 114 -1.02 16.93 -8.15
C SER A 114 -1.83 17.92 -7.31
N VAL A 115 -2.07 19.09 -7.89
CA VAL A 115 -2.93 20.15 -7.35
C VAL A 115 -3.75 20.69 -8.51
N ALA A 116 -5.08 20.75 -8.36
CA ALA A 116 -5.97 21.21 -9.42
C ALA A 116 -7.21 21.89 -8.86
N ILE A 117 -7.66 22.93 -9.57
CA ILE A 117 -8.97 23.56 -9.37
C ILE A 117 -9.82 23.17 -10.59
N ASP A 118 -10.86 22.39 -10.36
CA ASP A 118 -11.76 21.91 -11.40
C ASP A 118 -13.22 22.17 -10.99
N PRO A 119 -14.16 22.33 -11.94
CA PRO A 119 -15.58 22.30 -11.63
C PRO A 119 -15.97 21.00 -10.90
N ILE A 120 -16.93 21.08 -9.97
CA ILE A 120 -17.37 19.92 -9.19
C ILE A 120 -17.88 18.79 -10.10
N GLU A 121 -18.38 19.13 -11.29
CA GLU A 121 -18.96 18.22 -12.28
C GLU A 121 -17.94 17.24 -12.86
N LYS A 122 -16.65 17.58 -12.81
CA LYS A 122 -15.57 16.67 -13.21
C LYS A 122 -15.31 15.59 -12.15
N LYS A 123 -15.73 15.80 -10.91
CA LYS A 123 -15.47 14.90 -9.78
C LYS A 123 -16.56 13.83 -9.68
N PRO A 124 -16.30 12.67 -9.05
CA PRO A 124 -17.31 11.62 -8.83
C PRO A 124 -18.46 12.04 -7.88
N VAL A 125 -18.51 13.31 -7.47
CA VAL A 125 -19.49 13.91 -6.55
C VAL A 125 -20.20 15.11 -7.20
N PHE A 126 -20.44 15.05 -8.51
CA PHE A 126 -20.95 16.17 -9.31
C PHE A 126 -22.29 16.77 -8.83
N HIS A 127 -23.10 16.01 -8.08
CA HIS A 127 -24.35 16.49 -7.49
C HIS A 127 -24.21 17.22 -6.13
N MET A 128 -23.00 17.30 -5.57
CA MET A 128 -22.81 17.86 -4.23
C MET A 128 -23.09 19.36 -4.19
N LEU A 129 -22.53 20.14 -5.13
CA LEU A 129 -22.66 21.60 -5.20
C LEU A 129 -22.54 22.09 -6.67
N PRO A 130 -23.55 21.89 -7.52
CA PRO A 130 -23.46 22.22 -8.95
C PRO A 130 -23.07 23.68 -9.21
N GLY A 131 -22.22 23.91 -10.22
CA GLY A 131 -21.72 25.22 -10.61
C GLY A 131 -20.53 25.74 -9.79
N THR A 132 -20.13 25.05 -8.72
CA THR A 132 -18.97 25.45 -7.91
C THR A 132 -17.66 24.82 -8.37
N THR A 133 -16.54 25.35 -7.88
CA THR A 133 -15.22 24.76 -8.07
C THR A 133 -14.87 23.82 -6.92
N SER A 134 -13.93 22.91 -7.18
CA SER A 134 -13.36 21.97 -6.23
C SER A 134 -11.83 22.09 -6.24
N PHE A 135 -11.23 22.16 -5.06
CA PHE A 135 -9.79 22.13 -4.90
C PHE A 135 -9.35 20.69 -4.60
N SER A 136 -8.57 20.09 -5.50
CA SER A 136 -8.05 18.73 -5.38
C SER A 136 -6.56 18.74 -5.13
N ILE A 137 -6.12 17.98 -4.12
CA ILE A 137 -4.71 17.76 -3.81
C ILE A 137 -4.46 16.26 -3.65
N ALA A 138 -3.36 15.77 -4.20
CA ALA A 138 -2.97 14.38 -4.09
C ALA A 138 -1.46 14.20 -3.93
N THR A 139 -1.09 13.12 -3.26
CA THR A 139 0.29 12.65 -3.12
C THR A 139 0.47 11.32 -3.82
N ALA A 140 1.72 10.89 -4.03
CA ALA A 140 2.00 9.56 -4.57
C ALA A 140 1.56 8.44 -3.61
N GLY A 141 1.08 7.34 -4.19
CA GLY A 141 0.63 6.15 -3.47
C GLY A 141 -0.88 6.11 -3.17
N CYS A 142 -1.42 4.90 -2.98
CA CYS A 142 -2.83 4.68 -2.69
C CYS A 142 -3.04 3.34 -1.97
N VAL A 143 -3.97 3.30 -1.01
CA VAL A 143 -4.35 2.07 -0.29
C VAL A 143 -5.06 1.05 -1.20
N LEU A 144 -5.52 1.49 -2.37
CA LEU A 144 -6.24 0.69 -3.35
C LEU A 144 -5.34 0.24 -4.51
N GLY A 145 -5.65 -0.94 -5.03
CA GLY A 145 -4.99 -1.53 -6.20
C GLY A 145 -5.89 -1.67 -7.41
N CYS A 146 -6.54 -0.57 -7.79
CA CYS A 146 -7.54 -0.56 -8.85
C CYS A 146 -6.94 -0.96 -10.20
N ARG A 147 -7.59 -1.89 -10.91
CA ARG A 147 -7.17 -2.36 -12.24
C ARG A 147 -7.32 -1.30 -13.33
N TYR A 148 -8.34 -0.47 -13.22
CA TYR A 148 -8.68 0.58 -14.19
C TYR A 148 -8.55 1.97 -13.55
N CYS A 149 -7.47 2.19 -12.81
CA CYS A 149 -7.24 3.47 -12.18
C CYS A 149 -6.90 4.52 -13.23
N GLN A 150 -7.73 5.57 -13.34
CA GLN A 150 -7.42 6.73 -14.20
C GLN A 150 -6.14 7.44 -13.72
N ASN A 151 -5.95 7.53 -12.40
CA ASN A 151 -4.80 8.16 -11.77
C ASN A 151 -3.70 7.15 -11.43
N TRP A 152 -3.53 6.09 -12.25
CA TRP A 152 -2.58 5.01 -11.94
C TRP A 152 -1.13 5.51 -11.81
N GLN A 153 -0.76 6.53 -12.61
CA GLN A 153 0.60 7.09 -12.64
C GLN A 153 1.04 7.62 -11.27
N ILE A 154 0.13 8.21 -10.49
CA ILE A 154 0.45 8.72 -9.14
C ILE A 154 0.06 7.74 -8.05
N SER A 155 -1.09 7.05 -8.19
CA SER A 155 -1.60 6.15 -7.15
C SER A 155 -0.81 4.84 -7.04
N GLN A 156 -0.18 4.42 -8.14
CA GLN A 156 0.63 3.21 -8.24
C GLN A 156 2.12 3.52 -8.43
N ALA A 157 2.56 4.75 -8.13
CA ALA A 157 3.97 5.12 -8.03
C ALA A 157 4.49 4.97 -6.60
N LYS A 158 5.81 5.01 -6.46
CA LYS A 158 6.47 5.28 -5.19
C LYS A 158 6.66 6.80 -5.07
N PRO A 159 6.69 7.38 -3.85
CA PRO A 159 6.91 8.82 -3.67
C PRO A 159 8.27 9.38 -4.06
N GLU A 160 9.24 8.53 -4.38
CA GLU A 160 10.62 8.87 -4.78
C GLU A 160 10.80 8.57 -6.26
#